data_AF-E6YIQ5-F1
#
_entry.id   AF-E6YIQ5-F1
#
_cell.length_a   1.000
_cell.length_b   1.000
_cell.length_c   1.000
_cell.angle_alpha   90.00
_cell.angle_beta   90.00
_cell.angle_gamma   90.00
#
_symmetry.space_group_name_H-M   'P 1'
#
loop_
_entity.id
_entity.type
_entity.pdbx_description
1 polymer ?
#
loop_
_entity_poly.entity_id
_entity_poly.type
_entity_poly.pdbx_seq_one_letter_code
_entity_poly.pdbx_strand_id
1 'polypeptide(L)'
;MLISSDDAKDTKMPEHFDDGSDFDHEDTEMPRCHGDGVKFNSSVEHANRVFPPFDFMYFGSHFLWLAISFGLFYLFISRVIVPRIGGVIETRRDRIVSDLDQAMRLKQEADNVVEVYKQKLAKARLEAKTIIQTESNEIKIRADLQRKKIEEDLEKKLKKSEDKIKEIQNKAMQNVGLIAEEITFEIVKKLIDINVSRKSVSSAVKAVSH
;
A
#
# COMPACT_ATOMS: atom_id res chain seq x y z
N MET A 1 -10.28 11.41 19.50
CA MET A 1 -9.56 10.17 19.88
C MET A 1 -8.08 10.42 19.66
N LEU A 2 -7.39 10.98 20.65
CA LEU A 2 -5.93 11.13 20.69
C LEU A 2 -5.50 10.58 22.04
N ILE A 3 -4.74 9.48 22.01
CA ILE A 3 -4.25 8.79 23.19
C ILE A 3 -2.97 9.50 23.64
N SER A 4 -3.03 9.95 24.89
CA SER A 4 -1.91 10.39 25.70
C SER A 4 -1.06 9.17 26.08
N SER A 5 0.25 9.27 25.93
CA SER A 5 1.21 8.38 26.59
C SER A 5 2.44 9.18 26.99
N ASP A 6 2.33 9.78 28.18
CA ASP A 6 3.43 9.94 29.11
C ASP A 6 3.88 8.53 29.52
N ASP A 7 5.08 8.12 29.14
CA ASP A 7 5.77 6.96 29.72
C ASP A 7 7.28 7.17 29.59
N ALA A 8 7.83 7.94 30.51
CA ALA A 8 9.28 8.10 30.70
C ALA A 8 9.60 8.25 32.18
N LYS A 9 9.25 7.23 32.97
CA LYS A 9 9.78 7.01 34.33
C LYS A 9 9.90 5.52 34.56
N ASP A 10 11.11 4.99 34.43
CA ASP A 10 11.66 3.96 35.33
C ASP A 10 12.99 3.42 34.80
N THR A 11 14.11 4.02 35.23
CA THR A 11 15.40 3.31 35.36
C THR A 11 16.35 4.15 36.23
N LYS A 12 16.37 3.92 37.54
CA LYS A 12 17.60 3.61 38.31
C LYS A 12 17.32 3.58 39.82
N MET A 13 17.57 2.42 40.40
CA MET A 13 17.67 2.09 41.82
C MET A 13 18.94 1.22 41.97
N PRO A 14 19.54 1.08 43.16
CA PRO A 14 20.90 1.53 43.45
C PRO A 14 21.93 0.40 43.52
N GLU A 15 23.19 0.69 43.16
CA GLU A 15 24.32 -0.16 43.53
C GLU A 15 24.83 0.28 44.91
N HIS A 16 24.47 -0.54 45.91
CA HIS A 16 25.15 -0.62 47.20
C HIS A 16 26.37 -1.52 46.98
N PHE A 17 27.56 -0.93 46.99
CA PHE A 17 28.82 -1.64 47.02
C PHE A 17 29.39 -1.48 48.43
N ASP A 18 29.33 -2.57 49.19
CA ASP A 18 29.91 -2.72 50.52
C ASP A 18 30.94 -3.87 50.40
N ASP A 19 32.22 -3.51 50.48
CA ASP A 19 33.39 -4.39 50.65
C ASP A 19 34.41 -3.48 51.34
N GLY A 20 34.55 -3.52 52.66
CA GLY A 20 34.86 -4.72 53.43
C GLY A 20 36.37 -4.92 53.61
N SER A 21 37.19 -3.86 53.48
CA SER A 21 38.62 -3.90 53.80
C SER A 21 38.89 -3.67 55.29
N ASP A 22 38.58 -4.67 56.12
CA ASP A 22 39.19 -4.81 57.45
C ASP A 22 40.44 -5.67 57.31
N PHE A 23 41.59 -4.99 57.28
CA PHE A 23 42.92 -5.58 57.29
C PHE A 23 43.34 -5.70 58.75
N ASP A 24 42.94 -6.78 59.41
CA ASP A 24 43.44 -7.10 60.75
C ASP A 24 44.91 -7.52 60.67
N HIS A 25 45.74 -6.71 61.31
CA HIS A 25 47.12 -7.04 61.64
C HIS A 25 47.12 -8.16 62.68
N GLU A 26 47.30 -9.40 62.23
CA GLU A 26 47.54 -10.53 63.12
C GLU A 26 49.03 -10.65 63.47
N ASP A 27 49.25 -10.88 64.74
CA ASP A 27 50.49 -10.71 65.46
C ASP A 27 51.59 -11.71 65.07
N THR A 28 52.79 -11.15 64.93
CA THR A 28 54.03 -11.60 65.58
C THR A 28 53.95 -12.93 66.36
N GLU A 29 54.48 -14.02 65.78
CA GLU A 29 55.38 -14.92 66.53
C GLU A 29 56.21 -15.81 65.59
N MET A 30 57.53 -15.63 65.64
CA MET A 30 58.51 -16.46 64.95
C MET A 30 58.88 -17.68 65.79
N PRO A 31 58.71 -18.93 65.31
CA PRO A 31 59.25 -20.08 66.00
C PRO A 31 60.78 -20.14 65.84
N ARG A 32 61.44 -20.16 67.01
CA ARG A 32 62.89 -20.27 67.22
C ARG A 32 63.55 -21.34 66.36
N CYS A 33 64.64 -20.96 65.69
CA CYS A 33 65.65 -21.89 65.21
C CYS A 33 66.28 -22.61 66.43
N HIS A 34 65.92 -23.87 66.66
CA HIS A 34 66.73 -24.78 67.48
C HIS A 34 67.49 -25.69 66.53
N GLY A 35 68.80 -25.46 66.49
CA GLY A 35 69.74 -26.33 65.81
C GLY A 35 69.91 -27.61 66.64
N ASP A 36 69.45 -28.72 66.07
CA ASP A 36 69.83 -30.04 66.52
C ASP A 36 70.94 -30.60 65.65
N GLY A 37 71.95 -31.13 66.35
CA GLY A 37 73.27 -31.46 65.86
C GLY A 37 73.29 -32.38 64.65
N VAL A 38 74.01 -31.91 63.62
CA VAL A 38 74.50 -32.70 62.51
C VAL A 38 75.43 -33.80 63.04
N LYS A 39 74.97 -35.06 62.99
CA LYS A 39 75.83 -36.24 62.99
C LYS A 39 76.19 -36.55 61.53
N PHE A 40 77.28 -35.96 61.06
CA PHE A 40 77.87 -36.26 59.75
C PHE A 40 78.71 -37.55 59.86
N ASN A 41 78.10 -38.69 59.53
CA ASN A 41 78.85 -39.90 59.24
C ASN A 41 79.26 -39.86 57.76
N SER A 42 80.54 -39.60 57.52
CA SER A 42 81.17 -39.77 56.23
C SER A 42 81.44 -41.25 55.99
N SER A 43 80.85 -41.79 54.94
CA SER A 43 81.31 -43.02 54.29
C SER A 43 81.13 -42.85 52.79
N VAL A 44 82.26 -42.98 52.12
CA VAL A 44 82.50 -42.70 50.71
C VAL A 44 81.82 -43.76 49.86
N GLU A 45 80.85 -43.35 49.02
CA GLU A 45 80.61 -43.93 47.70
C GLU A 45 80.27 -42.78 46.73
N HIS A 46 81.29 -42.38 45.97
CA HIS A 46 81.16 -41.46 44.83
C HIS A 46 81.31 -42.27 43.54
N ALA A 47 80.22 -42.88 43.10
CA ALA A 47 80.05 -43.29 41.71
C ALA A 47 78.57 -43.12 41.35
N ASN A 48 78.27 -42.04 40.62
CA ASN A 48 76.98 -41.74 39.99
C ASN A 48 75.85 -41.14 40.86
N ARG A 49 76.13 -40.09 41.65
CA ARG A 49 75.06 -39.25 42.22
C ARG A 49 74.56 -38.24 41.17
N VAL A 50 73.59 -38.65 40.37
CA VAL A 50 72.73 -37.73 39.60
C VAL A 50 72.05 -36.78 40.59
N PHE A 51 72.00 -35.47 40.28
CA PHE A 51 71.32 -34.49 41.12
C PHE A 51 69.85 -34.95 41.33
N PRO A 52 69.37 -35.17 42.57
CA PRO A 52 68.11 -35.86 42.84
C PRO A 52 66.88 -35.36 42.05
N PRO A 53 66.70 -34.05 41.80
CA PRO A 53 65.55 -33.58 41.00
C PRO A 53 65.74 -33.70 39.47
N PHE A 54 66.88 -34.18 38.98
CA PHE A 54 67.15 -34.45 37.55
C PHE A 54 67.43 -35.93 37.25
N ASP A 55 66.82 -36.84 38.03
CA ASP A 55 66.87 -38.26 37.73
C ASP A 55 65.85 -38.63 36.64
N PHE A 56 66.35 -38.73 35.39
CA PHE A 56 65.58 -39.07 34.20
C PHE A 56 64.92 -40.47 34.23
N MET A 57 65.31 -41.36 35.16
CA MET A 57 64.73 -42.70 35.27
C MET A 57 63.23 -42.68 35.62
N TYR A 58 62.76 -41.72 36.42
CA TYR A 58 61.35 -41.61 36.78
C TYR A 58 60.49 -40.92 35.71
N PHE A 59 61.11 -40.10 34.84
CA PHE A 59 60.39 -39.38 33.78
C PHE A 59 59.79 -40.34 32.74
N GLY A 60 60.45 -41.48 32.47
CA GLY A 60 59.93 -42.49 31.54
C GLY A 60 58.55 -43.03 31.94
N SER A 61 58.36 -43.33 33.24
CA SER A 61 57.06 -43.78 33.77
C SER A 61 55.99 -42.69 33.67
N HIS A 62 56.35 -41.43 33.95
CA HIS A 62 55.45 -40.29 33.81
C HIS A 62 55.00 -40.09 32.36
N PHE A 63 55.91 -40.19 31.39
CA PHE A 63 55.56 -40.09 29.97
C PHE A 63 54.71 -41.26 29.48
N LEU A 64 54.96 -42.47 29.98
CA LEU A 64 54.13 -43.63 29.66
C LEU A 64 52.69 -43.45 30.17
N TRP A 65 52.52 -43.01 31.42
CA TRP A 65 51.19 -42.73 31.97
C TRP A 65 50.53 -41.53 31.28
N LEU A 66 51.30 -40.49 30.94
CA LEU A 66 50.83 -39.35 30.16
C LEU A 66 50.34 -39.80 28.78
N ALA A 67 51.08 -40.67 28.08
CA ALA A 67 50.66 -41.19 26.79
C ALA A 67 49.37 -42.01 26.89
N ILE A 68 49.23 -42.85 27.93
CA ILE A 68 48.01 -43.65 28.16
C ILE A 68 46.81 -42.74 28.46
N SER A 69 46.94 -41.81 29.42
CA SER A 69 45.87 -40.91 29.82
C SER A 69 45.50 -39.91 28.72
N PHE A 70 46.51 -39.32 28.05
CA PHE A 70 46.32 -38.43 26.91
C PHE A 70 45.69 -39.16 25.72
N GLY A 71 46.11 -40.39 25.43
CA GLY A 71 45.51 -41.22 24.38
C GLY A 71 44.04 -41.52 24.66
N LEU A 72 43.70 -41.93 25.90
CA LEU A 72 42.32 -42.16 26.31
C LEU A 72 41.47 -40.88 26.20
N PHE A 73 42.01 -39.75 26.68
CA PHE A 73 41.33 -38.46 26.62
C PHE A 73 41.16 -37.95 25.19
N TYR A 74 42.16 -38.15 24.34
CA TYR A 74 42.11 -37.80 22.91
C TYR A 74 41.00 -38.57 22.20
N LEU A 75 40.89 -39.89 22.46
CA LEU A 75 39.81 -40.70 21.92
C LEU A 75 38.44 -40.21 22.41
N PHE A 76 38.33 -39.83 23.68
CA PHE A 76 37.10 -39.27 24.25
C PHE A 76 36.69 -37.96 23.55
N ILE A 77 37.61 -37.01 23.39
CA ILE A 77 37.35 -35.74 22.68
C ILE A 77 36.94 -36.00 21.23
N SER A 78 37.72 -36.79 20.51
CA SER A 78 37.50 -37.06 19.09
C SER A 78 36.15 -37.72 18.84
N ARG A 79 35.77 -38.67 19.71
CA ARG A 79 34.54 -39.46 19.55
C ARG A 79 33.28 -38.77 20.07
N VAL A 80 33.38 -37.91 21.08
CA VAL A 80 32.21 -37.34 21.78
C VAL A 80 32.11 -35.83 21.60
N ILE A 81 33.17 -35.08 21.87
CA ILE A 81 33.13 -33.62 21.94
C ILE A 81 33.10 -33.00 20.53
N VAL A 82 33.97 -33.47 19.63
CA VAL A 82 34.01 -32.99 18.23
C VAL A 82 32.66 -33.16 17.51
N PRO A 83 32.01 -34.35 17.49
CA PRO A 83 30.73 -34.50 16.82
C PRO A 83 29.61 -33.69 17.48
N ARG A 84 29.64 -33.49 18.80
CA ARG A 84 28.66 -32.64 19.51
C ARG A 84 28.74 -31.18 19.06
N ILE A 85 29.94 -30.62 18.97
CA ILE A 85 30.14 -29.23 18.52
C ILE A 85 29.81 -29.09 17.03
N GLY A 86 30.21 -30.07 16.21
CA GLY A 86 29.87 -30.13 14.79
C GLY A 86 28.36 -30.08 14.53
N GLY A 87 27.58 -30.85 15.30
CA GLY A 87 26.12 -30.87 15.18
C GLY A 87 25.45 -29.52 15.49
N VAL A 88 25.96 -28.76 16.46
CA VAL A 88 25.42 -27.43 16.80
C VAL A 88 25.72 -26.41 15.70
N ILE A 89 26.92 -26.44 15.12
CA ILE A 89 27.30 -25.56 14.01
C ILE A 89 26.41 -25.85 12.80
N GLU A 90 26.20 -27.12 12.47
CA GLU A 90 25.36 -27.50 11.34
C GLU A 90 23.91 -27.08 11.56
N THR A 91 23.35 -27.35 12.75
CA THR A 91 21.98 -26.91 13.09
C THR A 91 21.79 -25.40 12.91
N ARG A 92 22.79 -24.59 13.31
CA ARG A 92 22.73 -23.14 13.15
C ARG A 92 22.81 -22.74 11.68
N ARG A 93 23.70 -23.36 10.90
CA ARG A 93 23.81 -23.12 9.46
C ARG A 93 22.50 -23.48 8.75
N ASP A 94 21.94 -24.66 9.03
CA ASP A 94 20.68 -25.12 8.44
C ASP A 94 19.54 -24.17 8.76
N ARG A 95 19.46 -23.68 10.00
CA ARG A 95 18.47 -22.65 10.37
C ARG A 95 18.67 -21.36 9.60
N ILE A 96 19.89 -20.84 9.52
CA ILE A 96 20.18 -19.60 8.77
C ILE A 96 19.81 -19.77 7.29
N VAL A 97 20.16 -20.90 6.67
CA VAL A 97 19.83 -21.19 5.28
C VAL A 97 18.32 -21.31 5.09
N SER A 98 17.63 -22.02 5.99
CA SER A 98 16.17 -22.13 5.98
C SER A 98 15.49 -20.78 6.14
N ASP A 99 15.93 -19.95 7.10
CA ASP A 99 15.38 -18.62 7.35
C ASP A 99 15.62 -17.70 6.15
N LEU A 100 16.79 -17.80 5.51
CA LEU A 100 17.09 -17.05 4.29
C LEU A 100 16.23 -17.51 3.11
N ASP A 101 16.04 -18.82 2.90
CA ASP A 101 15.14 -19.33 1.86
C ASP A 101 13.70 -18.89 2.09
N GLN A 102 13.21 -18.99 3.33
CA GLN A 102 11.88 -18.50 3.69
C GLN A 102 11.74 -17.00 3.47
N ALA A 103 12.74 -16.20 3.87
CA ALA A 103 12.74 -14.75 3.63
C ALA A 103 12.74 -14.42 2.13
N MET A 104 13.51 -15.14 1.32
CA MET A 104 13.54 -14.98 -0.13
C MET A 104 12.19 -15.35 -0.77
N ARG A 105 11.56 -16.45 -0.34
CA ARG A 105 10.22 -16.85 -0.81
C ARG A 105 9.17 -15.81 -0.44
N LEU A 106 9.14 -15.36 0.82
CA LEU A 106 8.20 -14.34 1.27
C LEU A 106 8.40 -13.01 0.54
N LYS A 107 9.65 -12.63 0.26
CA LYS A 107 9.96 -11.47 -0.58
C LYS A 107 9.41 -11.66 -2.00
N GLN A 108 9.65 -12.81 -2.62
CA GLN A 108 9.18 -13.08 -3.98
C GLN A 108 7.66 -13.11 -4.06
N GLU A 109 6.98 -13.66 -3.06
CA GLU A 109 5.52 -13.63 -2.95
C GLU A 109 5.00 -12.19 -2.79
N ALA A 110 5.64 -11.38 -1.94
CA ALA A 110 5.28 -9.98 -1.77
C ALA A 110 5.48 -9.17 -3.07
N ASP A 111 6.61 -9.35 -3.76
CA ASP A 111 6.89 -8.71 -5.04
C ASP A 111 5.84 -9.11 -6.09
N ASN A 112 5.47 -10.39 -6.17
CA ASN A 112 4.41 -10.88 -7.06
C ASN A 112 3.04 -10.25 -6.72
N VAL A 113 2.66 -10.21 -5.45
CA VAL A 113 1.41 -9.57 -5.02
C VAL A 113 1.39 -8.10 -5.39
N VAL A 114 2.51 -7.39 -5.24
CA VAL A 114 2.64 -5.98 -5.65
C VAL A 114 2.47 -5.82 -7.16
N GLU A 115 3.08 -6.70 -7.97
CA GLU A 115 2.91 -6.68 -9.43
C GLU A 115 1.46 -6.95 -9.85
N VAL A 116 0.82 -7.98 -9.28
CA VAL A 116 -0.58 -8.31 -9.54
C VAL A 116 -1.49 -7.15 -9.12
N TYR A 117 -1.22 -6.51 -7.98
CA TYR A 117 -1.98 -5.34 -7.54
C TYR A 117 -1.84 -4.17 -8.52
N LYS A 118 -0.61 -3.86 -8.95
CA LYS A 118 -0.35 -2.81 -9.95
C LYS A 118 -1.06 -3.10 -11.27
N GLN A 119 -1.03 -4.35 -11.74
CA GLN A 119 -1.74 -4.77 -12.95
C GLN A 119 -3.26 -4.63 -12.80
N LYS A 120 -3.83 -5.04 -11.66
CA LYS A 120 -5.26 -4.87 -11.37
C LYS A 120 -5.67 -3.40 -11.35
N LEU A 121 -4.86 -2.53 -10.74
CA LEU A 121 -5.12 -1.10 -10.72
C LEU A 121 -5.04 -0.47 -12.12
N ALA A 122 -4.04 -0.87 -12.92
CA ALA A 122 -3.92 -0.43 -14.30
C ALA A 122 -5.10 -0.88 -15.17
N LYS A 123 -5.51 -2.15 -15.04
CA LYS A 123 -6.67 -2.72 -15.74
C LYS A 123 -7.96 -2.01 -15.34
N ALA A 124 -8.23 -1.82 -14.05
CA ALA A 124 -9.41 -1.11 -13.57
C ALA A 124 -9.47 0.34 -14.08
N ARG A 125 -8.33 1.04 -14.12
CA ARG A 125 -8.24 2.40 -14.70
C ARG A 125 -8.51 2.41 -16.20
N LEU A 126 -8.02 1.43 -16.94
CA LEU A 126 -8.27 1.30 -18.37
C LEU A 126 -9.75 0.99 -18.63
N GLU A 127 -10.33 0.02 -17.92
CA GLU A 127 -11.76 -0.32 -18.03
C GLU A 127 -12.65 0.88 -17.71
N ALA A 128 -12.37 1.62 -16.62
CA ALA A 128 -13.10 2.83 -16.28
C ALA A 128 -13.01 3.90 -17.38
N LYS A 129 -11.81 4.12 -17.96
CA LYS A 129 -11.64 5.05 -19.08
C LYS A 129 -12.43 4.62 -20.31
N THR A 130 -12.40 3.32 -20.64
CA THR A 130 -13.17 2.78 -21.76
C THR A 130 -14.66 2.99 -21.55
N ILE A 131 -15.19 2.65 -20.36
CA ILE A 131 -16.61 2.86 -20.03
C ILE A 131 -16.99 4.34 -20.15
N ILE A 132 -16.18 5.24 -19.59
CA ILE A 132 -16.43 6.69 -19.68
C ILE A 132 -16.46 7.13 -21.15
N GLN A 133 -15.53 6.66 -21.98
CA GLN A 133 -15.48 7.02 -23.40
C GLN A 133 -16.68 6.47 -24.18
N THR A 134 -17.05 5.20 -23.96
CA THR A 134 -18.20 4.58 -24.64
C THR A 134 -19.50 5.26 -24.24
N GLU A 135 -19.74 5.44 -22.94
CA GLU A 135 -20.94 6.10 -22.42
C GLU A 135 -20.99 7.58 -22.85
N SER A 136 -19.87 8.30 -22.83
CA SER A 136 -19.83 9.68 -23.31
C SER A 136 -20.19 9.80 -24.79
N ASN A 137 -19.72 8.86 -25.62
CA ASN A 137 -20.07 8.84 -27.04
C ASN A 137 -21.55 8.47 -27.24
N GLU A 138 -22.06 7.49 -26.51
CA GLU A 138 -23.48 7.13 -26.55
C GLU A 138 -24.39 8.27 -26.09
N ILE A 139 -24.03 8.96 -25.01
CA ILE A 139 -24.78 10.12 -24.50
C ILE A 139 -24.80 11.23 -25.55
N LYS A 140 -23.67 11.52 -26.21
CA LYS A 140 -23.62 12.49 -27.30
C LYS A 140 -24.55 12.11 -28.45
N ILE A 141 -24.49 10.85 -28.91
CA ILE A 141 -25.36 10.35 -29.98
C ILE A 141 -26.84 10.45 -29.57
N ARG A 142 -27.20 10.05 -28.34
CA ARG A 142 -28.57 10.16 -27.83
C ARG A 142 -29.01 11.62 -27.73
N ALA A 143 -28.15 12.52 -27.27
CA ALA A 143 -28.44 13.95 -27.20
C ALA A 143 -28.67 14.55 -28.59
N ASP A 144 -27.85 14.20 -29.58
CA ASP A 144 -28.01 14.67 -30.96
C ASP A 144 -29.30 14.12 -31.60
N LEU A 145 -29.64 12.86 -31.34
CA LEU A 145 -30.91 12.27 -31.78
C LEU A 145 -32.12 12.95 -31.14
N GLN A 146 -32.05 13.27 -29.84
CA GLN A 146 -33.11 14.01 -29.15
C GLN A 146 -33.23 15.44 -29.68
N ARG A 147 -32.12 16.14 -29.91
CA ARG A 147 -32.10 17.47 -30.52
C ARG A 147 -32.77 17.45 -31.88
N LYS A 148 -32.40 16.53 -32.77
CA LYS A 148 -33.03 16.37 -34.10
C LYS A 148 -34.53 16.12 -34.00
N LYS A 149 -34.97 15.26 -33.08
CA LYS A 149 -36.42 15.01 -32.86
C LYS A 149 -37.15 16.27 -32.39
N ILE A 150 -36.54 17.05 -31.49
CA ILE A 150 -37.11 18.30 -31.01
C ILE A 150 -37.16 19.33 -32.14
N GLU A 151 -36.11 19.46 -32.94
CA GLU A 151 -36.06 20.32 -34.12
C GLU A 151 -37.16 19.97 -35.12
N GLU A 152 -37.35 18.68 -35.43
CA GLU A 152 -38.43 18.22 -36.32
C GLU A 152 -39.83 18.52 -35.75
N ASP A 153 -40.04 18.34 -34.45
CA ASP A 153 -41.33 18.66 -33.80
C ASP A 153 -41.59 20.18 -33.77
N LEU A 154 -40.55 20.98 -33.53
CA LEU A 154 -40.63 22.44 -33.60
C LEU A 154 -40.94 22.90 -35.02
N GLU A 155 -40.30 22.34 -36.05
CA GLU A 155 -40.58 22.69 -37.44
C GLU A 155 -42.03 22.35 -37.83
N LYS A 156 -42.55 21.20 -37.38
CA LYS A 156 -43.96 20.83 -37.56
C LYS A 156 -44.92 21.80 -36.88
N LYS A 157 -44.62 22.19 -35.64
CA LYS A 157 -45.42 23.18 -34.89
C LYS A 157 -45.39 24.55 -35.54
N LEU A 158 -44.23 24.95 -36.06
CA LEU A 158 -44.04 26.22 -36.77
C LEU A 158 -44.86 26.24 -38.06
N LYS A 159 -44.73 25.22 -38.92
CA LYS A 159 -45.56 25.07 -40.14
C LYS A 159 -47.06 25.08 -39.84
N LYS A 160 -47.50 24.32 -38.82
CA LYS A 160 -48.92 24.30 -38.41
C LYS A 160 -49.41 25.68 -37.96
N SER A 161 -48.56 26.45 -37.28
CA SER A 161 -48.90 27.80 -36.84
C SER A 161 -48.94 28.78 -38.01
N GLU A 162 -48.01 28.68 -38.94
CA GLU A 162 -48.01 29.46 -40.19
C GLU A 162 -49.26 29.19 -41.02
N ASP A 163 -49.65 27.92 -41.18
CA ASP A 163 -50.87 27.55 -41.91
C ASP A 163 -52.12 28.10 -41.22
N LYS A 164 -52.18 28.05 -39.89
CA LYS A 164 -53.29 28.62 -39.12
C LYS A 164 -53.35 30.15 -39.22
N ILE A 165 -52.20 30.82 -39.23
CA ILE A 165 -52.12 32.28 -39.44
C ILE A 165 -52.62 32.62 -40.84
N LYS A 166 -52.21 31.89 -41.88
CA LYS A 166 -52.71 32.08 -43.26
C LYS A 166 -54.22 31.86 -43.34
N GLU A 167 -54.74 30.84 -42.67
CA GLU A 167 -56.19 30.59 -42.63
C GLU A 167 -56.95 31.75 -41.97
N ILE A 168 -56.47 32.25 -40.82
CA ILE A 168 -57.05 33.40 -40.13
C ILE A 168 -56.95 34.66 -40.99
N GLN A 169 -55.81 34.90 -41.64
CA GLN A 169 -55.62 36.03 -42.55
C GLN A 169 -56.63 35.97 -43.70
N ASN A 170 -56.79 34.81 -44.35
CA ASN A 170 -57.75 34.64 -45.43
C ASN A 170 -59.19 34.87 -44.98
N LYS A 171 -59.57 34.33 -43.81
CA LYS A 171 -60.91 34.56 -43.22
C LYS A 171 -61.12 36.03 -42.87
N ALA A 172 -60.12 36.69 -42.30
CA ALA A 172 -60.18 38.12 -41.98
C ALA A 172 -60.36 38.97 -43.25
N MET A 173 -59.60 38.69 -44.31
CA MET A 173 -59.73 39.39 -45.59
C MET A 173 -61.10 39.16 -46.25
N GLN A 174 -61.65 37.94 -46.17
CA GLN A 174 -63.01 37.66 -46.63
C GLN A 174 -64.06 38.43 -45.83
N ASN A 175 -63.95 38.44 -44.50
CA ASN A 175 -64.87 39.17 -43.63
C ASN A 175 -64.82 40.68 -43.88
N VAL A 176 -63.63 41.26 -44.07
CA VAL A 176 -63.48 42.68 -44.44
C VAL A 176 -64.14 42.98 -45.78
N GLY A 177 -63.97 42.10 -46.78
CA GLY A 177 -64.64 42.22 -48.07
C GLY A 177 -66.17 42.22 -47.95
N LEU A 178 -66.74 41.31 -47.15
CA LEU A 178 -68.19 41.26 -46.91
C LEU A 178 -68.71 42.50 -46.18
N ILE A 179 -68.01 42.96 -45.14
CA ILE A 179 -68.37 44.17 -44.39
C ILE A 179 -68.28 45.40 -45.31
N ALA A 180 -67.26 45.49 -46.17
CA ALA A 180 -67.13 46.58 -47.14
C ALA A 180 -68.26 46.57 -48.18
N GLU A 181 -68.65 45.40 -48.71
CA GLU A 181 -69.83 45.27 -49.60
C GLU A 181 -71.12 45.71 -48.89
N GLU A 182 -71.33 45.32 -47.64
CA GLU A 182 -72.52 45.67 -46.85
C GLU A 182 -72.57 47.18 -46.54
N ILE A 183 -71.47 47.77 -46.05
CA ILE A 183 -71.38 49.21 -45.77
C ILE A 183 -71.56 50.03 -47.05
N THR A 184 -70.95 49.63 -48.17
CA THR A 184 -71.08 50.32 -49.46
C THR A 184 -72.53 50.28 -49.95
N PHE A 185 -73.19 49.13 -49.82
CA PHE A 185 -74.61 48.98 -50.17
C PHE A 185 -75.50 49.92 -49.34
N GLU A 186 -75.31 49.97 -48.01
CA GLU A 186 -76.07 50.87 -47.13
C GLU A 186 -75.81 52.35 -47.43
N ILE A 187 -74.57 52.74 -47.74
CA ILE A 187 -74.22 54.12 -48.12
C ILE A 187 -74.89 54.51 -49.44
N VAL A 188 -74.81 53.66 -50.48
CA VAL A 188 -75.41 53.92 -51.80
C VAL A 188 -76.94 54.01 -51.69
N LYS A 189 -77.57 53.11 -50.92
CA LYS A 189 -79.01 53.14 -50.67
C LYS A 189 -79.45 54.46 -50.01
N LYS A 190 -78.69 54.95 -49.01
CA LYS A 190 -78.99 56.22 -48.33
C LYS A 190 -78.77 57.46 -49.20
N LEU A 191 -77.83 57.43 -50.14
CA LEU A 191 -77.47 58.60 -50.96
C LEU A 191 -78.35 58.79 -52.20
N ILE A 192 -78.79 57.70 -52.83
CA ILE A 192 -79.41 57.76 -54.17
C ILE A 192 -80.89 57.36 -54.15
N ASP A 193 -81.42 56.81 -53.04
CA ASP A 193 -82.83 56.37 -52.85
C ASP A 193 -83.38 55.43 -53.95
N ILE A 194 -82.48 54.76 -54.68
CA ILE A 194 -82.78 53.77 -55.73
C ILE A 194 -82.29 52.39 -55.26
N ASN A 195 -83.11 51.35 -55.44
CA ASN A 195 -82.74 49.97 -55.10
C ASN A 195 -81.73 49.42 -56.13
N VAL A 196 -80.43 49.53 -55.82
CA VAL A 196 -79.38 48.97 -56.66
C VAL A 196 -79.21 47.47 -56.36
N SER A 197 -79.06 46.64 -57.40
CA SER A 197 -78.86 45.19 -57.27
C SER A 197 -77.55 44.87 -56.52
N ARG A 198 -77.63 44.04 -55.47
CA ARG A 198 -76.50 43.56 -54.65
C ARG A 198 -75.36 42.94 -55.48
N LYS A 199 -75.67 42.35 -56.65
CA LYS A 199 -74.66 41.81 -57.59
C LYS A 199 -73.77 42.91 -58.18
N SER A 200 -74.32 44.09 -58.50
CA SER A 200 -73.54 45.17 -59.10
C SER A 200 -72.56 45.79 -58.09
N VAL A 201 -72.99 45.98 -56.85
CA VAL A 201 -72.15 46.50 -55.75
C VAL A 201 -71.00 45.54 -55.45
N SER A 202 -71.28 44.22 -55.34
CA SER A 202 -70.22 43.22 -55.16
C SER A 202 -69.20 43.22 -56.31
N SER A 203 -69.65 43.35 -57.57
CA SER A 203 -68.73 43.42 -58.71
C SER A 203 -67.84 44.67 -58.71
N ALA A 204 -68.40 45.82 -58.31
CA ALA A 204 -67.66 47.08 -58.25
C ALA A 204 -66.63 47.10 -57.11
N VAL A 205 -67.00 46.59 -55.93
CA VAL A 205 -66.07 46.48 -54.77
C VAL A 205 -64.91 45.53 -55.09
N LYS A 206 -65.19 44.39 -55.74
CA LYS A 206 -64.16 43.42 -56.16
C LYS A 206 -63.24 43.96 -57.26
N ALA A 207 -63.73 44.83 -58.15
CA ALA A 207 -62.92 45.43 -59.21
C ALA A 207 -61.88 46.43 -58.66
N VAL A 208 -62.13 47.02 -57.48
CA VAL A 208 -61.20 47.94 -56.81
C VAL A 208 -60.27 47.22 -55.83
N SER A 209 -60.66 46.06 -55.29
CA SER A 209 -59.86 45.31 -54.29
C SER A 209 -58.76 44.43 -54.91
N HIS A 210 -58.51 44.53 -56.21
CA HIS A 210 -57.60 43.66 -56.95
C HIS A 210 -56.28 44.34 -57.32
#